data_AF-A0A9Q1MRP0-F1
#
_entry.id   AF-A0A9Q1MRP0-F1
#
_cell.length_a   1.000
_cell.length_b   1.000
_cell.length_c   1.000
_cell.angle_alpha   90.00
_cell.angle_beta   90.00
_cell.angle_gamma   90.00
#
_symmetry.space_group_name_H-M   'P 1'
#
loop_
_entity.id
_entity.type
_entity.pdbx_description
1 polymer ?
#
loop_
_entity_poly.entity_id
_entity_poly.type
_entity_poly.pdbx_seq_one_letter_code
_entity_poly.pdbx_strand_id
1 'polypeptide(L)'
;MKVGFGCPRAVAFPGILFGRCRPAFRCYSSSSSPDHVSFIKDVAAAQAPEHLNELLKILQVRGEEIISPGAKQGLIPLAIPLSRKSSDSVTALLRWPTAPSGMEMPLVEVRKYGVWLLAKNVDQYIHRVLVEEDANGHQERADELFQISAGAGKKLYERGDFRASKLSSLDTYILKKVGLFPDVLECRIKQHFDNGDNISALVTGEFYTKKEHFPGFARPFVFNAEVLLKVGRNVEAKDAARGALKSPWWTLGCEYHEVANMAEWEDEQIEYIKEKVTEEGRQADLKKGKQPAQVALDEAAFLLDLASIDSTWDDCVERIAECYKEAGLHEVANFVVYRD
;
A
#
# COMPACT_ATOMS: atom_id res chain seq x y z
N MET A 1 -54.83 -7.15 68.50
CA MET A 1 -55.07 -8.49 69.05
C MET A 1 -54.12 -9.45 68.33
N LYS A 2 -53.48 -10.35 69.09
CA LYS A 2 -52.48 -11.38 68.71
C LYS A 2 -51.01 -10.95 68.49
N VAL A 3 -50.30 -11.16 69.59
CA VAL A 3 -48.88 -11.43 69.78
C VAL A 3 -48.53 -12.82 69.21
N GLY A 4 -47.32 -12.97 68.68
CA GLY A 4 -46.70 -14.25 68.38
C GLY A 4 -45.18 -14.15 68.51
N PHE A 5 -44.67 -14.38 69.72
CA PHE A 5 -43.26 -14.54 70.05
C PHE A 5 -42.76 -15.92 69.60
N GLY A 6 -41.55 -15.98 69.07
CA GLY A 6 -40.78 -17.21 68.89
C GLY A 6 -39.28 -16.89 68.78
N CYS A 7 -38.51 -17.25 69.80
CA CYS A 7 -37.05 -17.33 69.84
C CYS A 7 -36.68 -18.81 70.13
N PRO A 8 -35.42 -19.30 70.10
CA PRO A 8 -34.13 -18.67 69.73
C PRO A 8 -33.17 -19.60 68.91
N ARG A 9 -32.03 -19.09 68.41
CA ARG A 9 -30.66 -19.57 68.76
C ARG A 9 -29.56 -18.94 67.90
N ALA A 10 -28.45 -18.71 68.58
CA ALA A 10 -27.26 -17.96 68.18
C ALA A 10 -26.33 -18.73 67.23
N VAL A 11 -25.64 -18.00 66.34
CA VAL A 11 -24.22 -18.22 66.02
C VAL A 11 -23.60 -16.83 65.77
N ALA A 12 -22.40 -16.63 66.30
CA ALA A 12 -21.69 -15.36 66.37
C ALA A 12 -20.69 -15.15 65.21
N PHE A 13 -20.31 -13.86 65.05
CA PHE A 13 -19.13 -13.28 64.37
C PHE A 13 -19.11 -13.14 62.83
N PRO A 14 -18.29 -12.22 62.28
CA PRO A 14 -17.89 -10.90 62.76
C PRO A 14 -18.12 -9.78 61.72
N GLY A 15 -18.11 -8.53 62.20
CA GLY A 15 -18.31 -7.31 61.42
C GLY A 15 -17.26 -7.09 60.32
N ILE A 16 -17.77 -6.73 59.14
CA ILE A 16 -16.97 -6.28 58.00
C ILE A 16 -16.65 -4.80 58.19
N LEU A 17 -15.36 -4.49 58.24
CA LEU A 17 -14.80 -3.14 58.24
C LEU A 17 -15.07 -2.44 56.91
N PHE A 18 -15.51 -1.18 57.00
CA PHE A 18 -15.57 -0.23 55.89
C PHE A 18 -14.16 0.08 55.39
N GLY A 19 -13.77 -0.50 54.25
CA GLY A 19 -12.62 -0.09 53.46
C GLY A 19 -13.05 0.80 52.30
N ARG A 20 -12.65 2.07 52.32
CA ARG A 20 -12.82 3.02 51.21
C ARG A 20 -12.05 2.52 49.97
N CYS A 21 -12.76 2.03 48.95
CA CYS A 21 -12.19 1.86 47.62
C CYS A 21 -12.04 3.22 46.94
N ARG A 22 -10.79 3.72 46.83
CA ARG A 22 -10.41 4.71 45.82
C ARG A 22 -10.36 3.99 44.47
N PRO A 23 -10.85 4.58 43.37
CA PRO A 23 -10.62 4.00 42.06
C PRO A 23 -9.13 4.12 41.77
N ALA A 24 -8.45 2.97 41.76
CA ALA A 24 -7.13 2.89 41.17
C ALA A 24 -7.31 3.14 39.68
N PHE A 25 -6.88 4.32 39.22
CA PHE A 25 -6.61 4.56 37.82
C PHE A 25 -5.63 3.46 37.38
N ARG A 26 -6.15 2.47 36.66
CA ARG A 26 -5.34 1.52 35.91
C ARG A 26 -4.64 2.36 34.86
N CYS A 27 -3.38 2.70 35.15
CA CYS A 27 -2.45 3.11 34.12
C CYS A 27 -2.42 1.95 33.11
N TYR A 28 -3.10 2.11 31.99
CA TYR A 28 -2.73 1.39 30.80
C TYR A 28 -1.29 1.80 30.55
N SER A 29 -0.36 0.88 30.78
CA SER A 29 0.97 0.99 30.20
C SER A 29 0.76 1.38 28.74
N SER A 30 1.26 2.53 28.31
CA SER A 30 1.30 2.85 26.90
C SER A 30 2.18 1.77 26.28
N SER A 31 1.56 0.73 25.71
CA SER A 31 2.23 -0.11 24.74
C SER A 31 2.84 0.85 23.74
N SER A 32 4.17 0.86 23.64
CA SER A 32 4.90 1.68 22.68
C SER A 32 4.27 1.44 21.31
N SER A 33 3.42 2.35 20.85
CA SER A 33 2.96 2.32 19.47
C SER A 33 4.22 2.36 18.61
N PRO A 34 4.36 1.48 17.60
CA PRO A 34 5.51 1.55 16.71
C PRO A 34 5.61 2.96 16.13
N ASP A 35 6.70 3.68 16.41
CA ASP A 35 6.87 5.05 15.93
C ASP A 35 7.34 5.01 14.47
N HIS A 36 6.36 4.93 13.57
CA HIS A 36 6.57 4.93 12.13
C HIS A 36 7.27 6.20 11.63
N VAL A 37 7.06 7.35 12.30
CA VAL A 37 7.69 8.62 11.91
C VAL A 37 9.18 8.58 12.19
N SER A 38 9.58 8.09 13.37
CA SER A 38 11.00 7.90 13.71
C SER A 38 11.65 6.89 12.76
N PHE A 39 11.00 5.75 12.52
CA PHE A 39 11.51 4.72 11.61
C PHE A 39 11.78 5.27 10.20
N ILE A 40 10.86 6.05 9.64
CA ILE A 40 11.03 6.60 8.29
C ILE A 40 12.21 7.59 8.22
N LYS A 41 12.41 8.38 9.27
CA LYS A 41 13.50 9.35 9.34
C LYS A 41 14.85 8.69 9.59
N ASP A 42 14.90 7.79 10.57
CA ASP A 42 16.14 7.30 11.15
C ASP A 42 16.63 6.00 10.47
N VAL A 43 15.71 5.13 10.04
CA VAL A 43 16.03 3.86 9.36
C VAL A 43 15.83 4.00 7.86
N ALA A 44 14.67 4.52 7.45
CA ALA A 44 14.34 4.67 6.04
C ALA A 44 14.95 5.94 5.42
N ALA A 45 15.74 6.73 6.17
CA ALA A 45 16.44 7.94 5.72
C ALA A 45 15.65 8.76 4.69
N ALA A 46 14.36 8.98 4.96
CA ALA A 46 13.42 9.62 4.06
C ALA A 46 12.56 10.63 4.83
N GLN A 47 11.89 11.50 4.08
CA GLN A 47 10.97 12.46 4.67
C GLN A 47 9.65 11.78 5.03
N ALA A 48 9.34 11.71 6.33
CA ALA A 48 8.06 11.19 6.79
C ALA A 48 6.87 12.05 6.26
N PRO A 49 5.79 11.42 5.78
CA PRO A 49 4.58 12.15 5.38
C PRO A 49 3.99 12.98 6.53
N GLU A 50 3.49 14.18 6.22
CA GLU A 50 2.96 15.16 7.19
C GLU A 50 1.85 14.53 8.07
N HIS A 51 0.92 13.81 7.45
CA HIS A 51 -0.28 13.27 8.11
C HIS A 51 -0.22 11.75 8.40
N LEU A 52 0.98 11.21 8.61
CA LEU A 52 1.15 9.77 8.83
C LEU A 52 0.44 9.27 10.10
N ASN A 53 0.48 10.05 11.19
CA ASN A 53 -0.14 9.66 12.45
C ASN A 53 -1.67 9.63 12.34
N GLU A 54 -2.24 10.55 11.58
CA GLU A 54 -3.66 10.59 11.25
C GLU A 54 -4.05 9.39 10.41
N LEU A 55 -3.23 9.03 9.40
CA LEU A 55 -3.44 7.82 8.61
C LEU A 55 -3.49 6.57 9.48
N LEU A 56 -2.54 6.38 10.41
CA LEU A 56 -2.52 5.21 11.29
C LEU A 56 -3.80 5.11 12.13
N LYS A 57 -4.29 6.22 12.68
CA LYS A 57 -5.57 6.25 13.41
C LYS A 57 -6.75 5.94 12.50
N ILE A 58 -6.77 6.48 11.28
CA ILE A 58 -7.80 6.20 10.28
C ILE A 58 -7.83 4.69 9.95
N LEU A 59 -6.68 4.06 9.75
CA LEU A 59 -6.57 2.62 9.48
C LEU A 59 -7.11 1.79 10.66
N GLN A 60 -6.84 2.20 11.90
CA GLN A 60 -7.41 1.57 13.11
C GLN A 60 -8.95 1.67 13.17
N VAL A 61 -9.51 2.86 12.94
CA VAL A 61 -10.98 3.07 12.88
C VAL A 61 -11.61 2.27 11.73
N ARG A 62 -10.83 2.04 10.67
CA ARG A 62 -11.23 1.17 9.56
C ARG A 62 -11.21 -0.33 9.90
N GLY A 63 -10.71 -0.69 11.08
CA GLY A 63 -10.64 -2.07 11.58
C GLY A 63 -9.35 -2.80 11.20
N GLU A 64 -8.33 -2.08 10.72
CA GLU A 64 -7.03 -2.66 10.40
C GLU A 64 -6.12 -2.70 11.65
N GLU A 65 -5.31 -3.75 11.76
CA GLU A 65 -4.36 -3.92 12.86
C GLU A 65 -3.07 -3.16 12.55
N ILE A 66 -2.65 -2.23 13.40
CA ILE A 66 -1.36 -1.54 13.20
C ILE A 66 -0.23 -2.49 13.56
N ILE A 67 0.73 -2.59 12.64
CA ILE A 67 1.91 -3.45 12.78
C ILE A 67 3.17 -2.60 12.84
N SER A 68 4.30 -3.20 13.20
CA SER A 68 5.57 -2.49 13.28
C SER A 68 6.13 -2.17 11.88
N PRO A 69 6.76 -1.00 11.67
CA PRO A 69 7.43 -0.70 10.40
C PRO A 69 8.63 -1.61 10.10
N GLY A 70 9.15 -2.34 11.11
CA GLY A 70 10.18 -3.36 10.93
C GLY A 70 9.66 -4.77 10.64
N ALA A 71 8.34 -4.99 10.68
CA ALA A 71 7.71 -6.29 10.41
C ALA A 71 7.66 -6.62 8.91
N LYS A 72 8.83 -6.67 8.26
CA LYS A 72 9.02 -6.81 6.81
C LYS A 72 9.17 -8.25 6.33
N GLN A 73 9.12 -9.24 7.22
CA GLN A 73 9.27 -10.65 6.85
C GLN A 73 8.19 -11.05 5.82
N GLY A 74 8.62 -11.66 4.72
CA GLY A 74 7.74 -12.11 3.64
C GLY A 74 7.10 -10.98 2.83
N LEU A 75 7.51 -9.73 3.04
CA LEU A 75 7.07 -8.56 2.27
C LEU A 75 8.17 -8.12 1.31
N ILE A 76 7.79 -7.41 0.25
CA ILE A 76 8.77 -6.77 -0.62
C ILE A 76 9.72 -5.88 0.21
N PRO A 77 11.05 -5.94 0.02
CA PRO A 77 11.99 -5.28 0.95
C PRO A 77 11.92 -3.75 0.98
N LEU A 78 11.22 -3.17 0.00
CA LEU A 78 11.02 -1.73 -0.15
C LEU A 78 9.79 -1.18 0.62
N ALA A 79 8.97 -2.06 1.19
CA ALA A 79 7.77 -1.68 1.92
C ALA A 79 8.07 -1.29 3.36
N ILE A 80 7.36 -0.27 3.85
CA ILE A 80 7.28 0.14 5.26
C ILE A 80 5.85 -0.19 5.72
N PRO A 81 5.65 -1.33 6.39
CA PRO A 81 4.33 -1.78 6.82
C PRO A 81 3.68 -0.75 7.75
N LEU A 82 2.38 -0.53 7.58
CA LEU A 82 1.57 0.32 8.47
C LEU A 82 0.52 -0.50 9.21
N SER A 83 -0.24 -1.30 8.46
CA SER A 83 -1.36 -2.06 8.99
C SER A 83 -1.59 -3.36 8.22
N ARG A 84 -2.20 -4.33 8.89
CA ARG A 84 -2.65 -5.60 8.34
C ARG A 84 -4.17 -5.59 8.20
N LYS A 85 -4.66 -5.99 7.02
CA LYS A 85 -6.07 -6.23 6.76
C LYS A 85 -6.44 -7.68 7.09
N SER A 86 -7.74 -7.94 7.26
CA SER A 86 -8.27 -9.30 7.48
C SER A 86 -8.04 -10.26 6.31
N SER A 87 -7.72 -9.74 5.12
CA SER A 87 -7.40 -10.51 3.90
C SER A 87 -5.92 -10.90 3.79
N ASP A 88 -5.16 -10.84 4.89
CA ASP A 88 -3.69 -11.03 4.94
C ASP A 88 -2.86 -10.06 4.07
N SER A 89 -3.49 -9.08 3.42
CA SER A 89 -2.78 -8.01 2.73
C SER A 89 -2.32 -6.94 3.73
N VAL A 90 -1.22 -6.27 3.38
CA VAL A 90 -0.60 -5.25 4.23
C VAL A 90 -0.68 -3.89 3.55
N THR A 91 -1.23 -2.91 4.24
CA THR A 91 -1.13 -1.50 3.83
C THR A 91 0.26 -1.00 4.24
N ALA A 92 1.01 -0.43 3.29
CA ALA A 92 2.39 0.01 3.50
C ALA A 92 2.69 1.32 2.78
N LEU A 93 3.69 2.06 3.25
CA LEU A 93 4.36 3.06 2.43
C LEU A 93 5.44 2.37 1.60
N LEU A 94 5.67 2.85 0.38
CA LEU A 94 6.71 2.30 -0.49
C LEU A 94 7.89 3.27 -0.57
N ARG A 95 9.05 2.84 -0.08
CA ARG A 95 10.31 3.60 -0.25
C ARG A 95 10.93 3.22 -1.59
N TRP A 96 10.69 4.03 -2.62
CA TRP A 96 11.34 3.83 -3.90
C TRP A 96 12.85 4.06 -3.77
N PRO A 97 13.72 3.13 -4.24
CA PRO A 97 15.16 3.20 -3.99
C PRO A 97 15.81 4.40 -4.69
N THR A 98 15.28 4.80 -5.84
CA THR A 98 15.76 5.91 -6.68
C THR A 98 14.65 6.93 -6.96
N ALA A 99 13.84 7.24 -5.94
CA ALA A 99 12.75 8.21 -6.04
C ALA A 99 13.25 9.55 -6.64
N PRO A 100 12.61 10.06 -7.73
CA PRO A 100 12.90 11.39 -8.23
C PRO A 100 12.62 12.47 -7.18
N SER A 101 13.34 13.59 -7.25
CA SER A 101 13.07 14.75 -6.40
C SER A 101 11.62 15.19 -6.52
N GLY A 102 10.92 15.31 -5.39
CA GLY A 102 9.50 15.70 -5.33
C GLY A 102 8.51 14.54 -5.48
N MET A 103 8.97 13.30 -5.67
CA MET A 103 8.11 12.13 -5.54
C MET A 103 7.90 11.80 -4.06
N GLU A 104 6.68 11.98 -3.57
CA GLU A 104 6.30 11.57 -2.22
C GLU A 104 6.20 10.04 -2.14
N MET A 105 6.32 9.47 -0.93
CA MET A 105 6.17 8.03 -0.71
C MET A 105 4.71 7.62 -0.98
N PRO A 106 4.47 6.76 -1.99
CA PRO A 106 3.13 6.31 -2.28
C PRO A 106 2.65 5.31 -1.24
N LEU A 107 1.33 5.29 -1.05
CA LEU A 107 0.66 4.29 -0.23
C LEU A 107 0.29 3.10 -1.12
N VAL A 108 0.67 1.91 -0.70
CA VAL A 108 0.46 0.67 -1.44
C VAL A 108 -0.18 -0.40 -0.58
N GLU A 109 -0.82 -1.36 -1.24
CA GLU A 109 -1.19 -2.63 -0.65
C GLU A 109 -0.20 -3.68 -1.12
N VAL A 110 0.54 -4.28 -0.18
CA VAL A 110 1.41 -5.42 -0.43
C VAL A 110 0.56 -6.68 -0.44
N ARG A 111 0.70 -7.43 -1.54
CA ARG A 111 0.08 -8.73 -1.79
C ARG A 111 1.17 -9.74 -2.11
N LYS A 112 0.78 -11.01 -2.30
CA LYS A 112 1.68 -12.12 -2.59
C LYS A 112 2.76 -11.79 -3.65
N TYR A 113 2.34 -11.36 -4.84
CA TYR A 113 3.21 -11.14 -5.99
C TYR A 113 3.76 -9.72 -6.15
N GLY A 114 3.58 -8.84 -5.16
CA GLY A 114 4.05 -7.46 -5.25
C GLY A 114 3.09 -6.45 -4.65
N VAL A 115 3.00 -5.27 -5.27
CA VAL A 115 2.29 -4.12 -4.70
C VAL A 115 1.21 -3.56 -5.62
N TRP A 116 0.15 -3.07 -4.99
CA TRP A 116 -0.94 -2.33 -5.64
C TRP A 116 -0.92 -0.89 -5.14
N LEU A 117 -0.88 0.07 -6.06
CA LEU A 117 -0.92 1.49 -5.69
C LEU A 117 -2.30 1.88 -5.17
N LEU A 118 -2.38 2.31 -3.91
CA LEU A 118 -3.61 2.81 -3.29
C LEU A 118 -3.76 4.32 -3.46
N ALA A 119 -2.68 5.07 -3.33
CA ALA A 119 -2.65 6.52 -3.52
C ALA A 119 -1.20 7.00 -3.75
N LYS A 120 -1.03 8.15 -4.41
CA LYS A 120 0.31 8.72 -4.65
C LYS A 120 0.98 9.24 -3.38
N ASN A 121 0.19 9.58 -2.37
CA ASN A 121 0.65 10.03 -1.07
C ASN A 121 -0.44 9.82 0.00
N VAL A 122 -0.07 10.08 1.25
CA VAL A 122 -0.94 9.93 2.43
C VAL A 122 -2.15 10.86 2.37
N ASP A 123 -1.95 12.12 2.02
CA ASP A 123 -3.00 13.15 1.98
C ASP A 123 -4.11 12.80 1.00
N GLN A 124 -3.73 12.35 -0.20
CA GLN A 124 -4.64 11.92 -1.24
C GLN A 124 -5.46 10.71 -0.77
N TYR A 125 -4.85 9.77 -0.05
CA TYR A 125 -5.57 8.62 0.52
C TYR A 125 -6.56 9.07 1.62
N ILE A 126 -6.12 9.89 2.57
CA ILE A 126 -6.99 10.39 3.65
C ILE A 126 -8.18 11.15 3.07
N HIS A 127 -7.94 12.05 2.11
CA HIS A 127 -9.02 12.79 1.44
C HIS A 127 -10.03 11.84 0.80
N ARG A 128 -9.58 10.82 0.07
CA ARG A 128 -10.48 9.81 -0.49
C ARG A 128 -11.31 9.09 0.58
N VAL A 129 -10.70 8.66 1.67
CA VAL A 129 -11.41 7.97 2.76
C VAL A 129 -12.51 8.86 3.35
N LEU A 130 -12.22 10.13 3.60
CA LEU A 130 -13.19 11.08 4.15
C LEU A 130 -14.37 11.29 3.20
N VAL A 131 -14.11 11.40 1.90
CA VAL A 131 -15.13 11.54 0.85
C VAL A 131 -16.03 10.31 0.79
N GLU A 132 -15.44 9.11 0.78
CA GLU A 132 -16.18 7.85 0.71
C GLU A 132 -17.06 7.64 1.95
N GLU A 133 -16.54 7.91 3.15
CA GLU A 133 -17.30 7.73 4.40
C GLU A 133 -18.42 8.76 4.55
N ASP A 134 -18.20 10.01 4.13
CA ASP A 134 -19.25 11.04 4.09
C ASP A 134 -20.36 10.70 3.08
N ALA A 135 -20.00 10.11 1.93
CA ALA A 135 -20.97 9.65 0.94
C ALA A 135 -21.80 8.44 1.42
N ASN A 136 -21.17 7.50 2.14
CA ASN A 136 -21.80 6.26 2.60
C ASN A 136 -22.75 6.43 3.81
N GLY A 137 -22.68 7.57 4.51
CA GLY A 137 -23.65 7.93 5.56
C GLY A 137 -23.49 7.21 6.90
N HIS A 138 -22.34 6.57 7.16
CA HIS A 138 -22.02 5.98 8.46
C HIS A 138 -21.64 7.06 9.47
N GLN A 139 -22.65 7.67 10.08
CA GLN A 139 -22.52 8.88 10.90
C GLN A 139 -21.44 8.78 12.00
N GLU A 140 -21.47 7.72 12.81
CA GLU A 140 -20.54 7.57 13.96
C GLU A 140 -19.08 7.40 13.52
N ARG A 141 -18.84 6.52 12.53
CA ARG A 141 -17.49 6.30 11.98
C ARG A 141 -16.98 7.54 11.26
N ALA A 142 -17.83 8.18 10.46
CA ALA A 142 -17.48 9.42 9.79
C ALA A 142 -17.08 10.49 10.81
N ASP A 143 -17.88 10.69 11.87
CA ASP A 143 -17.59 11.68 12.90
C ASP A 143 -16.21 11.46 13.55
N GLU A 144 -15.86 10.22 13.88
CA GLU A 144 -14.53 9.87 14.40
C GLU A 144 -13.40 10.19 13.41
N LEU A 145 -13.56 9.81 12.14
CA LEU A 145 -12.58 10.09 11.07
C LEU A 145 -12.39 11.60 10.83
N PHE A 146 -13.47 12.39 10.89
CA PHE A 146 -13.41 13.85 10.79
C PHE A 146 -12.71 14.48 11.99
N GLN A 147 -12.88 13.95 13.21
CA GLN A 147 -12.12 14.44 14.37
C GLN A 147 -10.62 14.15 14.25
N ILE A 148 -10.26 12.96 13.75
CA ILE A 148 -8.86 12.60 13.51
C ILE A 148 -8.23 13.55 12.48
N SER A 149 -8.91 13.80 11.35
CA SER A 149 -8.39 14.67 10.30
C SER A 149 -8.39 16.16 10.66
N ALA A 150 -9.28 16.62 11.56
CA ALA A 150 -9.29 18.00 12.04
C ALA A 150 -8.03 18.37 12.84
N GLY A 151 -7.36 17.39 13.46
CA GLY A 151 -6.09 17.59 14.17
C GLY A 151 -4.93 18.02 13.26
N ALA A 152 -5.03 17.79 11.94
CA ALA A 152 -3.98 18.03 10.95
C ALA A 152 -3.84 19.50 10.49
N GLY A 153 -4.67 20.43 10.98
CA GLY A 153 -4.51 21.87 10.69
C GLY A 153 -4.76 22.32 9.23
N LYS A 154 -4.91 21.40 8.28
CA LYS A 154 -5.42 21.62 6.92
C LYS A 154 -6.62 20.70 6.70
N LYS A 155 -7.79 21.26 6.39
CA LYS A 155 -8.95 20.43 6.00
C LYS A 155 -8.69 19.84 4.61
N LEU A 156 -8.35 18.55 4.56
CA LEU A 156 -8.24 17.80 3.31
C LEU A 156 -9.60 17.66 2.61
N TYR A 157 -10.71 17.66 3.36
CA TYR A 157 -12.08 17.57 2.87
C TYR A 157 -13.04 18.29 3.84
N GLU A 158 -14.03 19.03 3.33
CA GLU A 158 -15.13 19.52 4.17
C GLU A 158 -16.37 18.62 4.04
N ARG A 159 -17.00 18.35 5.19
CA ARG A 159 -18.16 17.47 5.24
C ARG A 159 -19.30 18.02 4.39
N GLY A 160 -19.87 17.16 3.54
CA GLY A 160 -20.93 17.52 2.61
C GLY A 160 -20.45 18.11 1.29
N ASP A 161 -19.15 18.30 1.07
CA ASP A 161 -18.60 18.87 -0.16
C ASP A 161 -19.00 18.06 -1.41
N PHE A 162 -19.01 16.73 -1.33
CA PHE A 162 -19.47 15.89 -2.45
C PHE A 162 -20.93 16.19 -2.82
N ARG A 163 -21.83 16.31 -1.83
CA ARG A 163 -23.24 16.64 -2.08
C ARG A 163 -23.37 18.06 -2.62
N ALA A 164 -22.59 19.01 -2.09
CA ALA A 164 -22.57 20.39 -2.53
C ALA A 164 -22.05 20.56 -3.96
N SER A 165 -21.14 19.69 -4.41
CA SER A 165 -20.54 19.76 -5.74
C SER A 165 -21.51 19.43 -6.89
N LYS A 166 -22.66 18.80 -6.59
CA LYS A 166 -23.67 18.35 -7.57
C LYS A 166 -23.11 17.43 -8.66
N LEU A 167 -22.00 16.75 -8.40
CA LEU A 167 -21.44 15.78 -9.34
C LEU A 167 -22.30 14.52 -9.31
N SER A 168 -22.48 13.89 -10.48
CA SER A 168 -23.40 12.77 -10.66
C SER A 168 -22.91 11.45 -10.05
N SER A 169 -21.60 11.31 -9.77
CA SER A 169 -21.04 10.12 -9.17
C SER A 169 -19.87 10.43 -8.24
N LEU A 170 -19.68 9.56 -7.25
CA LEU A 170 -18.57 9.62 -6.30
C LEU A 170 -17.22 9.50 -7.03
N ASP A 171 -17.10 8.56 -7.97
CA ASP A 171 -15.89 8.39 -8.80
C ASP A 171 -15.53 9.68 -9.55
N THR A 172 -16.53 10.38 -10.11
CA THR A 172 -16.30 11.64 -10.81
C THR A 172 -15.81 12.73 -9.86
N TYR A 173 -16.32 12.75 -8.63
CA TYR A 173 -15.83 13.66 -7.60
C TYR A 173 -14.38 13.33 -7.24
N ILE A 174 -14.09 12.06 -6.93
CA ILE A 174 -12.75 11.59 -6.54
C ILE A 174 -11.72 11.97 -7.63
N LEU A 175 -11.98 11.62 -8.89
CA LEU A 175 -11.05 11.90 -9.99
C LEU A 175 -10.84 13.41 -10.25
N LYS A 176 -11.84 14.25 -9.99
CA LYS A 176 -11.77 15.70 -10.26
C LYS A 176 -11.27 16.52 -9.07
N LYS A 177 -11.55 16.11 -7.84
CA LYS A 177 -11.34 16.90 -6.62
C LYS A 177 -10.27 16.33 -5.70
N VAL A 178 -10.03 15.02 -5.75
CA VAL A 178 -9.06 14.34 -4.89
C VAL A 178 -7.80 14.01 -5.68
N GLY A 179 -7.95 13.31 -6.80
CA GLY A 179 -6.84 12.95 -7.69
C GLY A 179 -7.09 11.64 -8.42
N LEU A 180 -6.07 11.17 -9.13
CA LEU A 180 -6.14 9.91 -9.88
C LEU A 180 -5.85 8.71 -8.99
N PHE A 181 -6.67 7.67 -9.12
CA PHE A 181 -6.53 6.40 -8.42
C PHE A 181 -6.67 5.24 -9.41
N PRO A 182 -5.75 4.26 -9.37
CA PRO A 182 -5.79 3.07 -10.23
C PRO A 182 -7.16 2.39 -10.27
N ASP A 183 -7.67 2.01 -9.10
CA ASP A 183 -8.92 1.25 -8.95
C ASP A 183 -10.16 2.04 -9.38
N VAL A 184 -10.19 3.36 -9.16
CA VAL A 184 -11.29 4.22 -9.61
C VAL A 184 -11.32 4.32 -11.14
N LEU A 185 -10.15 4.45 -11.79
CA LEU A 185 -10.06 4.42 -13.25
C LEU A 185 -10.47 3.05 -13.81
N GLU A 186 -10.00 1.96 -13.21
CA GLU A 186 -10.40 0.60 -13.59
C GLU A 186 -11.90 0.38 -13.42
N CYS A 187 -12.51 0.89 -12.35
CA CYS A 187 -13.95 0.85 -12.13
C CYS A 187 -14.71 1.61 -13.22
N ARG A 188 -14.26 2.83 -13.59
CA ARG A 188 -14.86 3.63 -14.66
C ARG A 188 -14.80 2.93 -16.01
N ILE A 189 -13.68 2.30 -16.33
CA ILE A 189 -13.54 1.51 -17.56
C ILE A 189 -14.53 0.35 -17.58
N LYS A 190 -14.68 -0.38 -16.47
CA LYS A 190 -15.68 -1.45 -16.33
C LYS A 190 -17.11 -0.92 -16.52
N GLN A 191 -17.45 0.20 -15.89
CA GLN A 191 -18.76 0.85 -16.06
C GLN A 191 -19.02 1.25 -17.53
N HIS A 192 -18.00 1.73 -18.27
CA HIS A 192 -18.15 2.02 -19.70
C HIS A 192 -18.48 0.77 -20.50
N PHE A 193 -17.81 -0.36 -20.23
CA PHE A 193 -18.15 -1.64 -20.84
C PHE A 193 -19.56 -2.13 -20.48
N ASP A 194 -19.97 -2.01 -19.22
CA ASP A 194 -21.28 -2.46 -18.76
C ASP A 194 -22.42 -1.67 -19.44
N ASN A 195 -22.15 -0.42 -19.82
CA ASN A 195 -23.06 0.43 -20.59
C ASN A 195 -22.96 0.23 -22.11
N GLY A 196 -22.11 -0.69 -22.59
CA GLY A 196 -21.87 -0.93 -24.01
C GLY A 196 -21.05 0.18 -24.71
N ASP A 197 -20.44 1.08 -23.95
CA ASP A 197 -19.64 2.19 -24.46
C ASP A 197 -18.15 1.81 -24.55
N ASN A 198 -17.83 0.99 -25.56
CA ASN A 198 -16.47 0.52 -25.79
C ASN A 198 -15.49 1.65 -26.13
N ILE A 199 -15.95 2.74 -26.74
CA ILE A 199 -15.09 3.86 -27.12
C ILE A 199 -14.61 4.58 -25.86
N SER A 200 -15.51 4.91 -24.94
CA SER A 200 -15.12 5.55 -23.68
C SER A 200 -14.26 4.63 -22.80
N ALA A 201 -14.50 3.31 -22.84
CA ALA A 201 -13.64 2.34 -22.17
C ALA A 201 -12.20 2.38 -22.71
N LEU A 202 -12.02 2.39 -24.04
CA LEU A 202 -10.72 2.48 -24.69
C LEU A 202 -10.02 3.81 -24.41
N VAL A 203 -10.73 4.94 -24.53
CA VAL A 203 -10.18 6.27 -24.26
C VAL A 203 -9.73 6.39 -22.80
N THR A 204 -10.51 5.85 -21.87
CA THR A 204 -10.14 5.86 -20.45
C THR A 204 -8.98 4.91 -20.16
N GLY A 205 -8.92 3.75 -20.83
CA GLY A 205 -7.78 2.82 -20.77
C GLY A 205 -6.47 3.47 -21.25
N GLU A 206 -6.48 4.13 -22.39
CA GLU A 206 -5.32 4.87 -22.90
C GLU A 206 -4.91 6.00 -21.95
N PHE A 207 -5.89 6.77 -21.44
CA PHE A 207 -5.65 7.80 -20.44
C PHE A 207 -4.97 7.24 -19.18
N TYR A 208 -5.39 6.05 -18.72
CA TYR A 208 -4.81 5.40 -17.54
C TYR A 208 -3.31 5.10 -17.71
N THR A 209 -2.85 4.78 -18.92
CA THR A 209 -1.44 4.45 -19.21
C THR A 209 -0.48 5.65 -19.26
N LYS A 210 -0.98 6.87 -19.13
CA LYS A 210 -0.12 8.07 -19.20
C LYS A 210 0.97 8.03 -18.12
N LYS A 211 2.22 8.18 -18.55
CA LYS A 211 3.42 7.98 -17.71
C LYS A 211 3.44 8.87 -16.47
N GLU A 212 2.89 10.07 -16.58
CA GLU A 212 2.80 11.05 -15.49
C GLU A 212 1.72 10.71 -14.45
N HIS A 213 0.80 9.78 -14.76
CA HIS A 213 -0.26 9.42 -13.82
C HIS A 213 0.27 8.52 -12.72
N PHE A 214 0.96 7.44 -13.06
CA PHE A 214 1.46 6.46 -12.09
C PHE A 214 2.89 6.03 -12.43
N PRO A 215 3.90 6.91 -12.24
CA PRO A 215 5.27 6.64 -12.67
C PRO A 215 5.83 5.41 -11.94
N GLY A 216 6.42 4.50 -12.71
CA GLY A 216 7.04 3.27 -12.19
C GLY A 216 6.10 2.10 -11.94
N PHE A 217 4.77 2.30 -12.04
CA PHE A 217 3.80 1.22 -11.86
C PHE A 217 3.36 0.63 -13.20
N ALA A 218 3.41 -0.69 -13.31
CA ALA A 218 3.08 -1.42 -14.52
C ALA A 218 1.57 -1.72 -14.68
N ARG A 219 0.82 -1.81 -13.57
CA ARG A 219 -0.62 -2.12 -13.56
C ARG A 219 -1.47 -1.35 -14.59
N PRO A 220 -1.28 -0.03 -14.82
CA PRO A 220 -2.04 0.68 -15.85
C PRO A 220 -1.88 0.09 -17.25
N PHE A 221 -0.67 -0.34 -17.61
CA PHE A 221 -0.37 -0.94 -18.92
C PHE A 221 -0.95 -2.35 -19.03
N VAL A 222 -0.87 -3.14 -17.94
CA VAL A 222 -1.50 -4.46 -17.86
C VAL A 222 -3.01 -4.35 -18.06
N PHE A 223 -3.66 -3.45 -17.32
CA PHE A 223 -5.10 -3.28 -17.43
C PHE A 223 -5.52 -2.78 -18.80
N ASN A 224 -4.74 -1.88 -19.42
CA ASN A 224 -5.03 -1.45 -20.79
C ASN A 224 -4.89 -2.61 -21.80
N ALA A 225 -3.96 -3.54 -21.61
CA ALA A 225 -3.90 -4.77 -22.42
C ALA A 225 -5.18 -5.61 -22.26
N GLU A 226 -5.68 -5.79 -21.03
CA GLU A 226 -6.96 -6.47 -20.76
C GLU A 226 -8.15 -5.79 -21.47
N VAL A 227 -8.19 -4.44 -21.45
CA VAL A 227 -9.20 -3.63 -22.13
C VAL A 227 -9.16 -3.84 -23.64
N LEU A 228 -7.96 -3.85 -24.23
CA LEU A 228 -7.75 -4.08 -25.67
C LEU A 228 -8.15 -5.50 -26.09
N LEU A 229 -7.83 -6.52 -25.29
CA LEU A 229 -8.30 -7.89 -25.52
C LEU A 229 -9.81 -7.99 -25.50
N LYS A 230 -10.47 -7.32 -24.54
CA LYS A 230 -11.93 -7.36 -24.39
C LYS A 230 -12.67 -6.85 -25.62
N VAL A 231 -12.07 -5.94 -26.40
CA VAL A 231 -12.63 -5.42 -27.66
C VAL A 231 -12.07 -6.12 -28.92
N GLY A 232 -11.29 -7.20 -28.76
CA GLY A 232 -10.72 -7.98 -29.87
C GLY A 232 -9.50 -7.36 -30.55
N ARG A 233 -8.84 -6.36 -29.95
CA ARG A 233 -7.63 -5.71 -30.47
C ARG A 233 -6.37 -6.46 -30.03
N ASN A 234 -6.27 -7.73 -30.40
CA ASN A 234 -5.28 -8.67 -29.86
C ASN A 234 -3.82 -8.25 -30.07
N VAL A 235 -3.47 -7.71 -31.25
CA VAL A 235 -2.10 -7.29 -31.55
C VAL A 235 -1.67 -6.12 -30.66
N GLU A 236 -2.56 -5.15 -30.45
CA GLU A 236 -2.28 -3.99 -29.60
C GLU A 236 -2.25 -4.37 -28.12
N ALA A 237 -3.12 -5.29 -27.70
CA ALA A 237 -3.07 -5.84 -26.36
C ALA A 237 -1.74 -6.54 -26.07
N LYS A 238 -1.25 -7.33 -27.03
CA LYS A 238 0.07 -7.96 -26.94
C LYS A 238 1.18 -6.93 -26.78
N ASP A 239 1.19 -5.89 -27.61
CA ASP A 239 2.20 -4.83 -27.52
C ASP A 239 2.10 -4.05 -26.20
N ALA A 240 0.89 -3.82 -25.69
CA ALA A 240 0.67 -3.20 -24.38
C ALA A 240 1.19 -4.09 -23.23
N ALA A 241 0.94 -5.40 -23.27
CA ALA A 241 1.44 -6.36 -22.29
C ALA A 241 2.98 -6.42 -22.30
N ARG A 242 3.60 -6.45 -23.49
CA ARG A 242 5.06 -6.34 -23.64
C ARG A 242 5.61 -5.03 -23.09
N GLY A 243 4.87 -3.93 -23.26
CA GLY A 243 5.17 -2.64 -22.65
C GLY A 243 5.15 -2.71 -21.12
N ALA A 244 4.14 -3.36 -20.54
CA ALA A 244 4.00 -3.54 -19.10
C ALA A 244 5.19 -4.31 -18.50
N LEU A 245 5.63 -5.39 -19.16
CA LEU A 245 6.74 -6.24 -18.69
C LEU A 245 8.13 -5.59 -18.76
N LYS A 246 8.25 -4.38 -19.34
CA LYS A 246 9.45 -3.55 -19.24
C LYS A 246 9.53 -2.75 -17.95
N SER A 247 8.43 -2.70 -17.19
CA SER A 247 8.37 -2.09 -15.86
C SER A 247 8.57 -3.18 -14.81
N PRO A 248 8.89 -2.82 -13.54
CA PRO A 248 9.16 -3.82 -12.51
C PRO A 248 7.96 -4.75 -12.29
N TRP A 249 8.22 -6.05 -12.28
CA TRP A 249 7.19 -7.11 -12.29
C TRP A 249 6.36 -7.11 -11.00
N TRP A 250 6.97 -6.71 -9.90
CA TRP A 250 6.31 -6.51 -8.61
C TRP A 250 5.31 -5.35 -8.58
N THR A 251 5.12 -4.62 -9.70
CA THR A 251 4.13 -3.54 -9.86
C THR A 251 3.02 -3.85 -10.88
N LEU A 252 2.98 -5.07 -11.42
CA LEU A 252 1.98 -5.50 -12.42
C LEU A 252 0.57 -5.54 -11.85
N GLY A 253 0.44 -5.76 -10.55
CA GLY A 253 -0.82 -5.96 -9.86
C GLY A 253 -1.43 -7.35 -10.09
N CYS A 254 -0.78 -8.24 -10.83
CA CYS A 254 -1.16 -9.63 -10.99
C CYS A 254 0.09 -10.51 -11.13
N GLU A 255 -0.10 -11.80 -11.34
CA GLU A 255 1.00 -12.74 -11.57
C GLU A 255 1.73 -12.43 -12.89
N TYR A 256 3.07 -12.56 -12.90
CA TYR A 256 3.87 -12.37 -14.10
C TYR A 256 3.35 -13.19 -15.29
N HIS A 257 3.02 -14.47 -15.05
CA HIS A 257 2.57 -15.40 -16.09
C HIS A 257 1.28 -14.94 -16.78
N GLU A 258 0.36 -14.27 -16.07
CA GLU A 258 -0.85 -13.72 -16.70
C GLU A 258 -0.50 -12.69 -17.78
N VAL A 259 0.49 -11.83 -17.51
CA VAL A 259 0.94 -10.80 -18.44
C VAL A 259 1.83 -11.37 -19.54
N ALA A 260 2.70 -12.33 -19.21
CA ALA A 260 3.54 -13.03 -20.18
C ALA A 260 2.69 -13.78 -21.21
N ASN A 261 1.60 -14.43 -20.78
CA ASN A 261 0.64 -15.08 -21.67
C ASN A 261 -0.01 -14.08 -22.65
N MET A 262 -0.41 -12.89 -22.17
CA MET A 262 -0.92 -11.83 -23.05
C MET A 262 0.14 -11.28 -24.02
N ALA A 263 1.40 -11.24 -23.58
CA ALA A 263 2.54 -10.79 -24.37
C ALA A 263 3.03 -11.82 -25.41
N GLU A 264 2.50 -13.04 -25.37
CA GLU A 264 3.03 -14.22 -26.07
C GLU A 264 4.53 -14.36 -25.81
N TRP A 265 4.93 -14.25 -24.54
CA TRP A 265 6.28 -14.49 -24.07
C TRP A 265 6.34 -15.83 -23.34
N GLU A 266 7.32 -16.63 -23.72
CA GLU A 266 7.72 -17.83 -22.98
C GLU A 266 8.65 -17.44 -21.82
N ASP A 267 9.15 -18.44 -21.10
CA ASP A 267 10.06 -18.28 -19.97
C ASP A 267 11.44 -17.67 -20.32
N GLU A 268 11.68 -17.37 -21.60
CA GLU A 268 12.93 -16.76 -22.10
C GLU A 268 13.32 -15.49 -21.34
N GLN A 269 12.35 -14.67 -20.92
CA GLN A 269 12.63 -13.47 -20.14
C GLN A 269 13.04 -13.79 -18.70
N ILE A 270 12.42 -14.80 -18.09
CA ILE A 270 12.80 -15.26 -16.76
C ILE A 270 14.24 -15.80 -16.82
N GLU A 271 14.54 -16.64 -17.81
CA GLU A 271 15.89 -17.20 -17.99
C GLU A 271 16.93 -16.12 -18.31
N TYR A 272 16.56 -15.11 -19.11
CA TYR A 272 17.42 -13.94 -19.34
C TYR A 272 17.72 -13.19 -18.03
N ILE A 273 16.72 -12.92 -17.19
CA ILE A 273 16.93 -12.24 -15.91
C ILE A 273 17.77 -13.10 -14.97
N LYS A 274 17.53 -14.42 -14.92
CA LYS A 274 18.36 -15.38 -14.16
C LYS A 274 19.82 -15.35 -14.62
N GLU A 275 20.08 -15.30 -15.93
CA GLU A 275 21.43 -15.16 -16.46
C GLU A 275 22.06 -13.82 -16.01
N LYS A 276 21.28 -12.74 -16.02
CA LYS A 276 21.77 -11.40 -15.65
C LYS A 276 22.16 -11.23 -14.19
N VAL A 277 21.55 -11.97 -13.28
CA VAL A 277 21.93 -11.95 -11.85
C VAL A 277 23.13 -12.85 -11.53
N THR A 278 23.66 -13.60 -12.50
CA THR A 278 24.92 -14.37 -12.31
C THR A 278 26.15 -13.48 -12.39
N GLU A 279 27.27 -13.95 -11.84
CA GLU A 279 28.56 -13.26 -11.94
C GLU A 279 28.99 -13.10 -13.41
N GLU A 280 28.78 -14.13 -14.24
CA GLU A 280 29.07 -14.09 -15.67
C GLU A 280 28.25 -13.02 -16.38
N GLY A 281 26.95 -12.94 -16.08
CA GLY A 281 26.04 -11.92 -16.60
C GLY A 281 26.48 -10.50 -16.22
N ARG A 282 26.88 -10.34 -14.95
CA ARG A 282 27.41 -9.08 -14.39
C ARG A 282 28.71 -8.64 -15.10
N GLN A 283 29.66 -9.56 -15.25
CA GLN A 283 30.91 -9.30 -15.98
C GLN A 283 30.68 -9.00 -17.47
N ALA A 284 29.70 -9.65 -18.10
CA ALA A 284 29.35 -9.37 -19.49
C ALA A 284 28.81 -7.93 -19.66
N ASP A 285 28.00 -7.45 -18.73
CA ASP A 285 27.46 -6.09 -18.75
C ASP A 285 28.54 -5.02 -18.47
N LEU A 286 29.48 -5.30 -17.57
CA LEU A 286 30.66 -4.46 -17.36
C LEU A 286 31.55 -4.38 -18.62
N LYS A 287 31.80 -5.51 -19.29
CA LYS A 287 32.56 -5.56 -20.55
C LYS A 287 31.88 -4.78 -21.68
N LYS A 288 30.55 -4.67 -21.65
CA LYS A 288 29.77 -3.83 -22.58
C LYS A 288 29.85 -2.33 -22.25
N GLY A 289 30.55 -1.96 -21.17
CA GLY A 289 30.78 -0.56 -20.79
C GLY A 289 29.72 0.03 -19.87
N LYS A 290 28.82 -0.79 -19.29
CA LYS A 290 27.91 -0.28 -18.25
C LYS A 290 28.70 0.13 -17.01
N GLN A 291 28.26 1.20 -16.35
CA GLN A 291 28.87 1.65 -15.11
C GLN A 291 28.61 0.63 -13.99
N PRO A 292 29.59 0.35 -13.09
CA PRO A 292 29.41 -0.64 -12.02
C PRO A 292 28.18 -0.38 -11.15
N ALA A 293 27.94 0.88 -10.77
CA ALA A 293 26.77 1.26 -9.98
C ALA A 293 25.45 0.95 -10.72
N GLN A 294 25.39 1.16 -12.04
CA GLN A 294 24.20 0.84 -12.83
C GLN A 294 23.99 -0.67 -12.93
N VAL A 295 25.06 -1.45 -13.08
CA VAL A 295 24.98 -2.92 -13.09
C VAL A 295 24.43 -3.44 -11.78
N ALA A 296 24.88 -2.90 -10.64
CA ALA A 296 24.35 -3.27 -9.33
C ALA A 296 22.87 -2.88 -9.16
N LEU A 297 22.45 -1.71 -9.65
CA LEU A 297 21.03 -1.32 -9.63
C LEU A 297 20.15 -2.21 -10.53
N ASP A 298 20.64 -2.56 -11.72
CA ASP A 298 19.96 -3.49 -12.63
C ASP A 298 19.79 -4.86 -11.95
N GLU A 299 20.84 -5.37 -11.30
CA GLU A 299 20.82 -6.63 -10.55
C GLU A 299 19.80 -6.60 -9.41
N ALA A 300 19.75 -5.52 -8.62
CA ALA A 300 18.75 -5.36 -7.56
C ALA A 300 17.31 -5.37 -8.11
N ALA A 301 17.07 -4.72 -9.25
CA ALA A 301 15.77 -4.71 -9.91
C ALA A 301 15.38 -6.12 -10.39
N PHE A 302 16.31 -6.85 -11.00
CA PHE A 302 16.14 -8.23 -11.43
C PHE A 302 15.83 -9.18 -10.29
N LEU A 303 16.51 -9.04 -9.15
CA LEU A 303 16.23 -9.85 -7.96
C LEU A 303 14.82 -9.60 -7.41
N LEU A 304 14.37 -8.35 -7.39
CA LEU A 304 12.99 -8.02 -7.00
C LEU A 304 11.96 -8.60 -7.97
N ASP A 305 12.24 -8.55 -9.28
CA ASP A 305 11.36 -9.10 -10.31
C ASP A 305 11.27 -10.63 -10.19
N LEU A 306 12.38 -11.34 -10.00
CA LEU A 306 12.38 -12.78 -9.77
C LEU A 306 11.64 -13.17 -8.48
N ALA A 307 11.89 -12.45 -7.37
CA ALA A 307 11.20 -12.70 -6.10
C ALA A 307 9.69 -12.48 -6.19
N SER A 308 9.22 -11.62 -7.10
CA SER A 308 7.80 -11.36 -7.32
C SER A 308 7.03 -12.56 -7.88
N ILE A 309 7.70 -13.45 -8.61
CA ILE A 309 7.09 -14.62 -9.24
C ILE A 309 6.65 -15.61 -8.16
N ASP A 310 7.58 -15.98 -7.27
CA ASP A 310 7.37 -17.04 -6.27
C ASP A 310 7.12 -16.50 -4.86
N SER A 311 7.11 -15.18 -4.67
CA SER A 311 6.97 -14.51 -3.37
C SER A 311 8.11 -14.83 -2.39
N THR A 312 9.32 -15.00 -2.92
CA THR A 312 10.54 -15.38 -2.19
C THR A 312 11.35 -14.16 -1.75
N TRP A 313 10.67 -13.11 -1.30
CA TRP A 313 11.27 -11.82 -0.95
C TRP A 313 12.42 -11.93 0.05
N ASP A 314 12.28 -12.82 1.02
CA ASP A 314 13.23 -12.98 2.10
C ASP A 314 14.59 -13.53 1.64
N ASP A 315 14.61 -14.33 0.56
CA ASP A 315 15.79 -15.04 0.06
C ASP A 315 16.79 -14.09 -0.62
N CYS A 316 16.30 -12.98 -1.18
CA CYS A 316 17.12 -12.02 -1.93
C CYS A 316 17.49 -10.75 -1.16
N VAL A 317 17.01 -10.56 0.08
CA VAL A 317 17.18 -9.29 0.82
C VAL A 317 18.64 -8.89 1.01
N GLU A 318 19.49 -9.82 1.43
CA GLU A 318 20.91 -9.54 1.67
C GLU A 318 21.61 -9.13 0.37
N ARG A 319 21.37 -9.86 -0.73
CA ARG A 319 21.97 -9.54 -2.03
C ARG A 319 21.47 -8.21 -2.57
N ILE A 320 20.18 -7.90 -2.46
CA ILE A 320 19.62 -6.60 -2.86
C ILE A 320 20.29 -5.47 -2.08
N ALA A 321 20.50 -5.64 -0.78
CA ALA A 321 21.18 -4.64 0.04
C ALA A 321 22.65 -4.46 -0.37
N GLU A 322 23.37 -5.53 -0.68
CA GLU A 322 24.72 -5.46 -1.24
C GLU A 322 24.75 -4.69 -2.56
N CYS A 323 23.84 -4.97 -3.48
CA CYS A 323 23.70 -4.23 -4.74
C CYS A 323 23.49 -2.73 -4.49
N TYR A 324 22.64 -2.35 -3.52
CA TYR A 324 22.48 -0.93 -3.17
C TYR A 324 23.74 -0.32 -2.55
N LYS A 325 24.52 -1.07 -1.75
CA LYS A 325 25.84 -0.60 -1.26
C LYS A 325 26.83 -0.40 -2.40
N GLU A 326 26.92 -1.34 -3.34
CA GLU A 326 27.77 -1.28 -4.54
C GLU A 326 27.40 -0.07 -5.43
N ALA A 327 26.11 0.29 -5.47
CA ALA A 327 25.61 1.47 -6.16
C ALA A 327 25.78 2.80 -5.38
N GLY A 328 26.32 2.77 -4.16
CA GLY A 328 26.49 3.95 -3.29
C GLY A 328 25.24 4.40 -2.53
N LEU A 329 24.16 3.60 -2.54
CA LEU A 329 22.91 3.85 -1.81
C LEU A 329 22.92 3.18 -0.42
N HIS A 330 23.88 3.54 0.42
CA HIS A 330 24.09 2.92 1.74
C HIS A 330 22.86 3.00 2.65
N GLU A 331 22.15 4.13 2.66
CA GLU A 331 20.95 4.32 3.47
C GLU A 331 19.76 3.46 3.00
N VAL A 332 19.69 3.15 1.70
CA VAL A 332 18.68 2.23 1.16
C VAL A 332 19.04 0.81 1.55
N ALA A 333 20.31 0.44 1.46
CA ALA A 333 20.78 -0.88 1.86
C ALA A 333 20.53 -1.18 3.35
N ASN A 334 20.83 -0.23 4.25
CA ASN A 334 20.60 -0.37 5.69
C ASN A 334 19.11 -0.58 6.00
N PHE A 335 18.24 0.17 5.32
CA PHE A 335 16.80 0.00 5.43
C PHE A 335 16.31 -1.34 4.93
N VAL A 336 16.82 -1.83 3.79
CA VAL A 336 16.39 -3.11 3.20
C VAL A 336 16.61 -4.26 4.16
N VAL A 337 17.79 -4.34 4.80
CA VAL A 337 18.14 -5.41 5.74
C VAL A 337 17.50 -5.26 7.12
N TYR A 338 17.04 -4.07 7.50
CA TYR A 338 16.45 -3.85 8.82
C TYR A 338 15.26 -4.80 9.03
N ARG A 339 15.20 -5.50 10.17
CA ARG A 339 14.07 -6.31 10.63
C ARG A 339 13.97 -6.20 12.15
N ASP A 340 12.75 -6.29 12.69
CA ASP A 340 12.51 -6.30 14.15
C ASP A 340 12.86 -7.65 14.79
#